data_AF-A0A496QKZ9-F1
#
_entry.id   AF-A0A496QKZ9-F1
#
_cell.length_a   1.000
_cell.length_b   1.000
_cell.length_c   1.000
_cell.angle_alpha   90.00
_cell.angle_beta   90.00
_cell.angle_gamma   90.00
#
_symmetry.space_group_name_H-M   'P 1'
#
loop_
_entity.id
_entity.type
_entity.pdbx_description
1 polymer ?
#
loop_
_entity_poly.entity_id
_entity_poly.type
_entity_poly.pdbx_seq_one_letter_code
_entity_poly.pdbx_strand_id
1 'polypeptide(L)'
;MFKYKEAFMTRPEKDGSTRRNQLIKDLEKEMEDNPKSVIAAIRLGMVYQNAERLEDAEFTFKYGLKLDPLSFEIRLNMSTLYFQMGRLEDGITESKEALKIRPESTEAMSNIGAAYINMQRWKDAAEYFNKALDVKPEMITALANLVTVNVELDDLESAIATGEKAVSLAPKFGVAHNNLAVAYYYHGDYDLSLDHLEKARKIGYEVSPQFEEMVSAKAESKREGG
;
A
#
# COMPACT_ATOMS: atom_id res chain seq x y z
N MET A 1 -24.66 -25.95 15.50
CA MET A 1 -23.42 -26.52 14.93
C MET A 1 -23.24 -25.95 13.54
N PHE A 2 -22.37 -24.95 13.39
CA PHE A 2 -22.11 -24.29 12.10
C PHE A 2 -21.01 -25.03 11.34
N LYS A 3 -21.21 -25.19 10.03
CA LYS A 3 -20.41 -25.98 9.10
C LYS A 3 -19.06 -25.31 8.75
N TYR A 4 -18.11 -25.31 9.68
CA TYR A 4 -16.73 -24.86 9.41
C TYR A 4 -15.89 -25.96 8.72
N LYS A 5 -16.29 -27.24 8.84
CA LYS A 5 -15.44 -28.39 8.48
C LYS A 5 -15.36 -28.76 6.99
N GLU A 6 -16.24 -28.27 6.13
CA GLU A 6 -16.36 -28.82 4.76
C GLU A 6 -15.50 -28.09 3.70
N ALA A 7 -14.87 -26.96 4.00
CA ALA A 7 -14.18 -26.14 2.98
C ALA A 7 -12.69 -26.48 2.75
N PHE A 8 -12.06 -27.31 3.59
CA PHE A 8 -10.59 -27.25 3.76
C PHE A 8 -9.78 -28.47 3.30
N MET A 9 -10.35 -29.40 2.54
CA MET A 9 -9.62 -30.62 2.17
C MET A 9 -9.02 -30.58 0.75
N THR A 10 -7.68 -30.52 0.75
CA THR A 10 -6.70 -31.05 -0.22
C THR A 10 -6.10 -30.12 -1.29
N ARG A 11 -4.84 -29.72 -1.07
CA ARG A 11 -3.78 -29.62 -2.10
C ARG A 11 -2.40 -29.86 -1.46
N PRO A 12 -1.46 -30.57 -2.12
CA PRO A 12 -0.12 -30.80 -1.57
C PRO A 12 0.88 -29.72 -2.04
N GLU A 13 1.79 -29.29 -1.16
CA GLU A 13 2.79 -28.24 -1.48
C GLU A 13 4.20 -28.47 -0.88
N LYS A 14 5.18 -27.74 -1.47
CA LYS A 14 6.64 -27.78 -1.26
C LYS A 14 7.11 -27.07 0.02
N ASP A 15 8.33 -27.40 0.44
CA ASP A 15 8.98 -27.26 1.76
C ASP A 15 8.83 -25.95 2.58
N GLY A 16 8.55 -24.79 1.97
CA GLY A 16 8.18 -23.56 2.71
C GLY A 16 6.71 -23.54 3.18
N SER A 17 5.86 -24.30 2.50
CA SER A 17 4.46 -24.52 2.84
C SER A 17 4.31 -25.31 4.14
N THR A 18 5.24 -26.20 4.50
CA THR A 18 5.07 -27.09 5.65
C THR A 18 4.92 -26.35 6.97
N ARG A 19 5.78 -25.35 7.24
CA ARG A 19 5.69 -24.54 8.47
C ARG A 19 4.45 -23.64 8.47
N ARG A 20 4.12 -23.03 7.33
CA ARG A 20 2.92 -22.19 7.17
C ARG A 20 1.65 -23.02 7.35
N ASN A 21 1.61 -24.21 6.76
CA ASN A 21 0.49 -25.15 6.87
C ASN A 21 0.35 -25.70 8.28
N GLN A 22 1.47 -25.94 8.99
CA GLN A 22 1.40 -26.31 10.39
C GLN A 22 0.84 -25.18 11.24
N LEU A 23 1.32 -23.93 11.04
CA LEU A 23 0.79 -22.76 11.74
C LEU A 23 -0.71 -22.57 11.48
N ILE A 24 -1.16 -22.77 10.23
CA ILE A 24 -2.58 -22.75 9.89
C ILE A 24 -3.35 -23.79 10.71
N LYS A 25 -2.89 -25.05 10.74
CA LYS A 25 -3.56 -26.12 11.52
C LYS A 25 -3.61 -25.80 13.00
N ASP A 26 -2.54 -25.24 13.56
CA ASP A 26 -2.47 -24.89 14.98
C ASP A 26 -3.46 -23.75 15.30
N LEU A 27 -3.56 -22.73 14.42
CA LEU A 27 -4.51 -21.63 14.57
C LEU A 27 -5.96 -22.04 14.30
N GLU A 28 -6.20 -22.95 13.35
CA GLU A 28 -7.51 -23.58 13.13
C GLU A 28 -7.96 -24.30 14.40
N LYS A 29 -7.07 -25.10 15.01
CA LYS A 29 -7.33 -25.77 16.29
C LYS A 29 -7.59 -24.77 17.42
N GLU A 30 -6.79 -23.70 17.53
CA GLU A 30 -7.01 -22.64 18.52
C GLU A 30 -8.40 -22.02 18.37
N MET A 31 -8.84 -21.79 17.13
CA MET A 31 -10.15 -21.22 16.81
C MET A 31 -11.29 -22.22 17.09
N GLU A 32 -11.07 -23.52 16.89
CA GLU A 32 -12.01 -24.58 17.29
C GLU A 32 -12.16 -24.68 18.81
N ASP A 33 -11.04 -24.62 19.55
CA ASP A 33 -11.01 -24.70 21.01
C ASP A 33 -11.56 -23.40 21.64
N ASN A 34 -11.38 -22.24 20.98
CA ASN A 34 -11.79 -20.92 21.44
C ASN A 34 -12.57 -20.11 20.37
N PRO A 35 -13.78 -20.53 19.99
CA PRO A 35 -14.50 -19.95 18.85
C PRO A 35 -14.91 -18.49 19.04
N LYS A 36 -14.90 -17.95 20.26
CA LYS A 36 -15.21 -16.53 20.51
C LYS A 36 -13.98 -15.62 20.54
N SER A 37 -12.80 -16.14 20.22
CA SER A 37 -11.57 -15.35 20.24
C SER A 37 -11.43 -14.49 18.98
N VAL A 38 -11.65 -13.19 19.11
CA VAL A 38 -11.40 -12.20 18.04
C VAL A 38 -9.91 -12.19 17.66
N ILE A 39 -9.01 -12.36 18.63
CA ILE A 39 -7.56 -12.39 18.40
C ILE A 39 -7.18 -13.62 17.56
N ALA A 40 -7.75 -14.79 17.83
CA ALA A 40 -7.52 -15.99 17.02
C ALA A 40 -8.06 -15.78 15.59
N ALA A 41 -9.22 -15.15 15.43
CA ALA A 41 -9.78 -14.80 14.12
C ALA A 41 -8.85 -13.88 13.33
N ILE A 42 -8.29 -12.84 13.96
CA ILE A 42 -7.33 -11.93 13.33
C ILE A 42 -6.10 -12.71 12.85
N ARG A 43 -5.49 -13.49 13.75
CA ARG A 43 -4.26 -14.25 13.44
C ARG A 43 -4.48 -15.24 12.31
N LEU A 44 -5.55 -16.04 12.39
CA LEU A 44 -5.86 -17.05 11.39
C LEU A 44 -6.17 -16.40 10.03
N GLY A 45 -6.97 -15.33 10.01
CA GLY A 45 -7.27 -14.59 8.78
C GLY A 45 -6.02 -14.03 8.10
N MET A 46 -5.10 -13.42 8.86
CA MET A 46 -3.84 -12.91 8.32
C MET A 46 -2.95 -14.03 7.76
N VAL A 47 -2.91 -15.19 8.42
CA VAL A 47 -2.11 -16.33 7.95
C VAL A 47 -2.73 -16.94 6.69
N TYR A 48 -4.06 -17.03 6.59
CA TYR A 48 -4.73 -17.43 5.36
C TYR A 48 -4.45 -16.47 4.20
N GLN A 49 -4.51 -15.15 4.45
CA GLN A 49 -4.21 -14.13 3.45
C GLN A 49 -2.77 -14.28 2.92
N ASN A 50 -1.78 -14.40 3.82
CA ASN A 50 -0.38 -14.63 3.45
C ASN A 50 -0.14 -15.98 2.74
N ALA A 51 -1.08 -16.92 2.86
CA ALA A 51 -1.07 -18.20 2.17
C ALA A 51 -1.81 -18.17 0.83
N GLU A 52 -2.26 -17.00 0.36
CA GLU A 52 -3.12 -16.84 -0.83
C GLU A 52 -4.46 -17.60 -0.72
N ARG A 53 -4.89 -17.93 0.49
CA ARG A 53 -6.20 -18.54 0.80
C ARG A 53 -7.21 -17.42 1.10
N LEU A 54 -7.48 -16.61 0.09
CA LEU A 54 -8.14 -15.32 0.26
C LEU A 54 -9.60 -15.46 0.74
N GLU A 55 -10.33 -16.44 0.23
CA GLU A 55 -11.71 -16.73 0.64
C GLU A 55 -11.80 -17.18 2.10
N ASP A 56 -10.82 -17.97 2.54
CA ASP A 56 -10.72 -18.45 3.91
C ASP A 56 -10.41 -17.30 4.88
N ALA A 57 -9.52 -16.39 4.46
CA ALA A 57 -9.25 -15.16 5.18
C ALA A 57 -10.52 -14.29 5.30
N GLU A 58 -11.25 -14.09 4.19
CA GLU A 58 -12.48 -13.29 4.18
C GLU A 58 -13.53 -13.89 5.11
N PHE A 59 -13.73 -15.20 5.05
CA PHE A 59 -14.66 -15.90 5.93
C PHE A 59 -14.28 -15.72 7.41
N THR A 60 -13.00 -15.89 7.73
CA THR A 60 -12.47 -15.80 9.09
C THR A 60 -12.61 -14.38 9.64
N PHE A 61 -12.28 -13.35 8.86
CA PHE A 61 -12.44 -11.97 9.27
C PHE A 61 -13.91 -11.58 9.43
N LYS A 62 -14.79 -11.98 8.50
CA LYS A 62 -16.25 -11.77 8.64
C LYS A 62 -16.80 -12.45 9.89
N TYR A 63 -16.27 -13.61 10.26
CA TYR A 63 -16.61 -14.26 11.52
C TYR A 63 -16.12 -13.45 12.73
N GLY A 64 -14.88 -12.96 12.70
CA GLY A 64 -14.34 -12.08 13.74
C GLY A 64 -15.16 -10.79 13.94
N LEU A 65 -15.63 -10.16 12.86
CA LEU A 65 -16.51 -8.99 12.93
C LEU A 65 -17.90 -9.29 13.49
N LYS A 66 -18.39 -10.53 13.39
CA LYS A 66 -19.63 -10.93 14.08
C LYS A 66 -19.43 -11.02 15.59
N LEU A 67 -18.21 -11.32 16.04
CA LEU A 67 -17.87 -11.37 17.46
C LEU A 67 -17.60 -9.96 18.02
N ASP A 68 -16.91 -9.12 17.25
CA ASP A 68 -16.65 -7.72 17.57
C ASP A 68 -16.83 -6.82 16.32
N PRO A 69 -18.01 -6.19 16.16
CA PRO A 69 -18.29 -5.31 15.03
C PRO A 69 -17.44 -4.04 14.97
N LEU A 70 -16.79 -3.66 16.08
CA LEU A 70 -15.96 -2.47 16.22
C LEU A 70 -14.46 -2.79 16.18
N SER A 71 -14.09 -4.00 15.76
CA SER A 71 -12.68 -4.38 15.62
C SER A 71 -12.02 -3.63 14.46
N PHE A 72 -11.26 -2.58 14.80
CA PHE A 72 -10.47 -1.80 13.85
C PHE A 72 -9.46 -2.68 13.10
N GLU A 73 -8.76 -3.56 13.81
CA GLU A 73 -7.73 -4.44 13.24
C GLU A 73 -8.31 -5.38 12.18
N ILE A 74 -9.53 -5.91 12.37
CA ILE A 74 -10.17 -6.73 11.35
C ILE A 74 -10.58 -5.89 10.14
N ARG A 75 -11.13 -4.69 10.33
CA ARG A 75 -11.49 -3.78 9.23
C ARG A 75 -10.28 -3.44 8.35
N LEU A 76 -9.13 -3.12 8.97
CA LEU A 76 -7.89 -2.88 8.21
C LEU A 76 -7.42 -4.12 7.44
N ASN A 77 -7.40 -5.29 8.08
CA ASN A 77 -6.99 -6.52 7.39
C ASN A 77 -7.96 -6.92 6.27
N MET A 78 -9.27 -6.70 6.44
CA MET A 78 -10.23 -6.91 5.35
C MET A 78 -10.01 -5.92 4.20
N SER A 79 -9.63 -4.67 4.51
CA SER A 79 -9.28 -3.71 3.46
C SER A 79 -8.12 -4.19 2.60
N THR A 80 -7.03 -4.64 3.22
CA THR A 80 -5.85 -5.13 2.47
C THR A 80 -6.16 -6.42 1.73
N LEU A 81 -6.93 -7.33 2.34
CA LEU A 81 -7.42 -8.55 1.70
C LEU A 81 -8.23 -8.24 0.43
N TYR A 82 -9.17 -7.30 0.51
CA TYR A 82 -9.98 -6.94 -0.65
C TYR A 82 -9.16 -6.28 -1.77
N PHE A 83 -8.12 -5.50 -1.43
CA PHE A 83 -7.19 -5.01 -2.44
C PHE A 83 -6.42 -6.15 -3.12
N GLN A 84 -5.97 -7.15 -2.37
CA GLN A 84 -5.31 -8.34 -2.92
C GLN A 84 -6.24 -9.16 -3.83
N MET A 85 -7.54 -9.18 -3.54
CA MET A 85 -8.57 -9.77 -4.40
C MET A 85 -8.95 -8.90 -5.62
N GLY A 86 -8.41 -7.69 -5.75
CA GLY A 86 -8.81 -6.72 -6.78
C GLY A 86 -10.18 -6.06 -6.54
N ARG A 87 -10.79 -6.26 -5.37
CA ARG A 87 -12.09 -5.69 -4.96
C ARG A 87 -11.86 -4.34 -4.30
N LEU A 88 -11.41 -3.37 -5.08
CA LEU A 88 -10.93 -2.08 -4.56
C LEU A 88 -12.01 -1.29 -3.80
N GLU A 89 -13.26 -1.28 -4.28
CA GLU A 89 -14.39 -0.61 -3.64
C GLU A 89 -14.73 -1.20 -2.27
N ASP A 90 -14.69 -2.53 -2.15
CA ASP A 90 -14.93 -3.22 -0.88
C ASP A 90 -13.82 -2.88 0.12
N GLY A 91 -12.56 -2.85 -0.34
CA GLY A 91 -11.44 -2.46 0.51
C GLY A 91 -11.53 -1.00 0.99
N ILE A 92 -11.94 -0.08 0.11
CA ILE A 92 -12.22 1.32 0.50
C ILE A 92 -13.34 1.37 1.55
N THR A 93 -14.38 0.57 1.39
CA THR A 93 -15.49 0.50 2.36
C THR A 93 -14.99 0.06 3.73
N GLU A 94 -14.21 -1.02 3.80
CA GLU A 94 -13.66 -1.51 5.08
C GLU A 94 -12.69 -0.52 5.73
N SER A 95 -11.84 0.15 4.94
CA SER A 95 -10.99 1.23 5.47
C SER A 95 -11.79 2.44 5.98
N LYS A 96 -12.91 2.79 5.32
CA LYS A 96 -13.81 3.85 5.81
C LYS A 96 -14.50 3.45 7.11
N GLU A 97 -14.93 2.20 7.25
CA GLU A 97 -15.44 1.69 8.54
C GLU A 97 -14.36 1.72 9.62
N ALA A 98 -13.11 1.38 9.29
CA ALA A 98 -11.97 1.52 10.21
C ALA A 98 -11.80 2.97 10.68
N LEU A 99 -11.93 3.95 9.79
CA LEU A 99 -11.87 5.38 10.12
C LEU A 99 -13.03 5.85 11.01
N LYS A 100 -14.22 5.24 10.93
CA LYS A 100 -15.29 5.55 11.89
C LYS A 100 -14.94 5.13 13.32
N ILE A 101 -14.12 4.08 13.47
CA ILE A 101 -13.67 3.56 14.77
C ILE A 101 -12.45 4.36 15.26
N ARG A 102 -11.47 4.60 14.38
CA ARG A 102 -10.25 5.38 14.67
C ARG A 102 -10.07 6.47 13.59
N PRO A 103 -10.63 7.68 13.80
CA PRO A 103 -10.62 8.75 12.80
C PRO A 103 -9.25 9.24 12.35
N GLU A 104 -8.23 9.12 13.22
CA GLU A 104 -6.85 9.58 12.96
C GLU A 104 -5.94 8.47 12.43
N SER A 105 -6.51 7.33 11.99
CA SER A 105 -5.72 6.23 11.46
C SER A 105 -5.12 6.58 10.08
N THR A 106 -3.85 6.97 10.05
CA THR A 106 -3.11 7.25 8.81
C THR A 106 -2.95 6.01 7.92
N GLU A 107 -2.97 4.81 8.49
CA GLU A 107 -2.93 3.54 7.76
C GLU A 107 -4.20 3.35 6.90
N ALA A 108 -5.38 3.44 7.52
CA ALA A 108 -6.67 3.41 6.80
C ALA A 108 -6.79 4.51 5.75
N MET A 109 -6.33 5.74 6.04
CA MET A 109 -6.31 6.82 5.04
C MET A 109 -5.40 6.48 3.86
N SER A 110 -4.20 5.95 4.12
CA SER A 110 -3.25 5.56 3.07
C SER A 110 -3.75 4.39 2.23
N ASN A 111 -4.44 3.43 2.84
CA ASN A 111 -5.12 2.33 2.14
C ASN A 111 -6.17 2.85 1.16
N ILE A 112 -6.99 3.82 1.57
CA ILE A 112 -7.97 4.45 0.68
C ILE A 112 -7.27 5.23 -0.44
N GLY A 113 -6.24 6.02 -0.12
CA GLY A 113 -5.46 6.76 -1.10
C GLY A 113 -4.82 5.86 -2.16
N ALA A 114 -4.22 4.74 -1.74
CA ALA A 114 -3.63 3.74 -2.64
C ALA A 114 -4.68 3.05 -3.51
N ALA A 115 -5.86 2.73 -2.96
CA ALA A 115 -6.95 2.18 -3.74
C ALA A 115 -7.44 3.16 -4.82
N TYR A 116 -7.53 4.45 -4.50
CA TYR A 116 -7.88 5.47 -5.49
C TYR A 116 -6.80 5.66 -6.57
N ILE A 117 -5.51 5.53 -6.24
CA ILE A 117 -4.43 5.45 -7.25
C ILE A 117 -4.71 4.29 -8.21
N ASN A 118 -5.01 3.09 -7.71
CA ASN A 118 -5.29 1.92 -8.55
C ASN A 118 -6.52 2.10 -9.45
N MET A 119 -7.49 2.91 -9.01
CA MET A 119 -8.65 3.31 -9.81
C MET A 119 -8.41 4.53 -10.72
N GLN A 120 -7.20 5.09 -10.73
CA GLN A 120 -6.87 6.36 -11.41
C GLN A 120 -7.74 7.55 -10.97
N ARG A 121 -8.24 7.50 -9.74
CA ARG A 121 -9.03 8.56 -9.10
C ARG A 121 -8.12 9.51 -8.35
N TRP A 122 -7.30 10.24 -9.08
CA TRP A 122 -6.19 11.03 -8.55
C TRP A 122 -6.61 12.09 -7.52
N LYS A 123 -7.71 12.80 -7.76
CA LYS A 123 -8.22 13.82 -6.81
C LYS A 123 -8.64 13.21 -5.48
N ASP A 124 -9.33 12.07 -5.51
CA ASP A 124 -9.73 11.37 -4.29
C ASP A 124 -8.50 10.79 -3.56
N ALA A 125 -7.50 10.30 -4.30
CA ALA A 125 -6.24 9.85 -3.71
C ALA A 125 -5.51 11.00 -2.99
N ALA A 126 -5.39 12.16 -3.63
CA ALA A 126 -4.76 13.35 -3.05
C ALA A 126 -5.44 13.76 -1.74
N GLU A 127 -6.78 13.78 -1.70
CA GLU A 127 -7.55 14.11 -0.50
C GLU A 127 -7.15 13.21 0.68
N TYR A 128 -7.08 11.89 0.47
CA TYR A 128 -6.78 10.95 1.55
C TYR A 128 -5.31 10.95 1.97
N PHE A 129 -4.36 11.13 1.05
CA PHE A 129 -2.96 11.31 1.43
C PHE A 129 -2.72 12.62 2.18
N ASN A 130 -3.37 13.71 1.78
CA ASN A 130 -3.30 14.98 2.52
C ASN A 130 -3.87 14.83 3.94
N LYS A 131 -5.03 14.18 4.11
CA LYS A 131 -5.56 13.87 5.45
C LYS A 131 -4.58 13.04 6.29
N ALA A 132 -3.91 12.05 5.69
CA ALA A 132 -2.90 11.26 6.40
C ALA A 132 -1.71 12.12 6.83
N LEU A 133 -1.29 13.08 5.99
CA LEU A 133 -0.21 14.02 6.27
C LEU A 133 -0.60 15.11 7.27
N ASP A 134 -1.88 15.51 7.34
CA ASP A 134 -2.36 16.42 8.38
C ASP A 134 -2.21 15.80 9.78
N VAL A 135 -2.45 14.49 9.89
CA VAL A 135 -2.26 13.74 11.15
C VAL A 135 -0.78 13.41 11.38
N LYS A 136 -0.06 12.97 10.35
CA LYS A 136 1.36 12.60 10.42
C LYS A 136 2.16 13.27 9.29
N PRO A 137 2.67 14.49 9.50
CA PRO A 137 3.33 15.29 8.45
C PRO A 137 4.60 14.68 7.86
N GLU A 138 5.21 13.72 8.55
CA GLU A 138 6.48 13.06 8.19
C GLU A 138 6.27 11.63 7.65
N MET A 139 5.05 11.29 7.23
CA MET A 139 4.75 9.98 6.66
C MET A 139 5.32 9.84 5.24
N ILE A 140 6.56 9.34 5.14
CA ILE A 140 7.32 9.20 3.89
C ILE A 140 6.54 8.48 2.79
N THR A 141 5.82 7.42 3.11
CA THR A 141 5.04 6.65 2.13
C THR A 141 3.86 7.45 1.56
N ALA A 142 3.20 8.26 2.38
CA ALA A 142 2.13 9.15 1.92
C ALA A 142 2.69 10.30 1.07
N LEU A 143 3.83 10.88 1.46
CA LEU A 143 4.52 11.88 0.63
C LEU A 143 4.92 11.30 -0.73
N ALA A 144 5.54 10.12 -0.76
CA ALA A 144 5.99 9.49 -2.00
C ALA A 144 4.82 9.19 -2.97
N ASN A 145 3.69 8.70 -2.45
CA ASN A 145 2.47 8.48 -3.25
C ASN A 145 1.85 9.80 -3.71
N LEU A 146 1.86 10.84 -2.87
CA LEU A 146 1.32 12.14 -3.21
C LEU A 146 2.13 12.83 -4.32
N VAL A 147 3.45 12.61 -4.42
CA VAL A 147 4.25 13.04 -5.57
C VAL A 147 3.69 12.43 -6.86
N THR A 148 3.48 11.11 -6.90
CA THR A 148 2.90 10.43 -8.06
C THR A 148 1.53 11.00 -8.41
N VAL A 149 0.66 11.16 -7.40
CA VAL A 149 -0.69 11.71 -7.60
C VAL A 149 -0.65 13.14 -8.16
N ASN A 150 0.25 13.99 -7.67
CA ASN A 150 0.36 15.37 -8.13
C ASN A 150 0.92 15.45 -9.56
N VAL A 151 1.85 14.56 -9.95
CA VAL A 151 2.29 14.43 -11.35
C VAL A 151 1.12 14.06 -12.26
N GLU A 152 0.31 13.07 -11.88
CA GLU A 152 -0.88 12.66 -12.66
C GLU A 152 -1.97 13.74 -12.73
N LEU A 153 -1.99 14.65 -11.75
CA LEU A 153 -2.87 15.82 -11.75
C LEU A 153 -2.30 17.03 -12.51
N ASP A 154 -1.08 16.92 -13.06
CA ASP A 154 -0.32 18.02 -13.67
C ASP A 154 -0.05 19.20 -12.68
N ASP A 155 -0.09 18.92 -11.38
CA ASP A 155 0.31 19.86 -10.32
C ASP A 155 1.79 19.67 -9.97
N LEU A 156 2.63 20.01 -10.94
CA LEU A 156 4.07 19.72 -10.92
C LEU A 156 4.82 20.48 -9.81
N GLU A 157 4.37 21.69 -9.48
CA GLU A 157 4.93 22.48 -8.36
C GLU A 157 4.70 21.77 -7.02
N SER A 158 3.47 21.31 -6.76
CA SER A 158 3.16 20.55 -5.55
C SER A 158 3.87 19.19 -5.54
N ALA A 159 4.04 18.55 -6.70
CA ALA A 159 4.79 17.30 -6.82
C ALA A 159 6.26 17.48 -6.42
N ILE A 160 6.93 18.52 -6.93
CA ILE A 160 8.32 18.84 -6.60
C ILE A 160 8.45 19.16 -5.10
N ALA A 161 7.66 20.09 -4.58
CA ALA A 161 7.72 20.47 -3.17
C ALA A 161 7.49 19.28 -2.22
N THR A 162 6.54 18.39 -2.57
CA THR A 162 6.26 17.17 -1.80
C THR A 162 7.43 16.19 -1.88
N GLY A 163 8.04 16.04 -3.06
CA GLY A 163 9.19 15.16 -3.28
C GLY A 163 10.45 15.65 -2.56
N GLU A 164 10.71 16.95 -2.56
CA GLU A 164 11.82 17.56 -1.81
C GLU A 164 11.65 17.34 -0.30
N LYS A 165 10.42 17.49 0.20
CA LYS A 165 10.09 17.14 1.59
C LYS A 165 10.35 15.66 1.86
N ALA A 166 9.93 14.75 0.98
CA ALA A 166 10.16 13.31 1.16
C ALA A 166 11.66 12.97 1.18
N VAL A 167 12.46 13.54 0.27
CA VAL A 167 13.91 13.34 0.20
C VAL A 167 14.63 13.94 1.40
N SER A 168 14.22 15.11 1.88
CA SER A 168 14.86 15.73 3.06
C SER A 168 14.62 14.92 4.34
N LEU A 169 13.42 14.35 4.51
CA LEU A 169 13.11 13.49 5.66
C LEU A 169 13.73 12.09 5.54
N ALA A 170 13.86 11.54 4.34
CA ALA A 170 14.44 10.22 4.10
C ALA A 170 15.45 10.21 2.94
N PRO A 171 16.67 10.76 3.13
CA PRO A 171 17.67 10.90 2.05
C PRO A 171 18.21 9.57 1.48
N LYS A 172 17.93 8.45 2.14
CA LYS A 172 18.31 7.10 1.70
C LYS A 172 17.11 6.30 1.15
N PHE A 173 15.97 6.95 0.94
CA PHE A 173 14.80 6.29 0.37
C PHE A 173 14.77 6.50 -1.14
N GLY A 174 15.29 5.52 -1.89
CA GLY A 174 15.46 5.63 -3.34
C GLY A 174 14.17 5.89 -4.12
N VAL A 175 13.02 5.39 -3.65
CA VAL A 175 11.71 5.67 -4.24
C VAL A 175 11.40 7.17 -4.21
N ALA A 176 11.72 7.89 -3.12
CA ALA A 176 11.49 9.33 -3.05
C ALA A 176 12.37 10.11 -4.04
N HIS A 177 13.63 9.70 -4.22
CA HIS A 177 14.50 10.28 -5.24
C HIS A 177 13.96 10.02 -6.65
N ASN A 178 13.54 8.79 -6.95
CA ASN A 178 12.95 8.44 -8.24
C ASN A 178 11.67 9.24 -8.54
N ASN A 179 10.75 9.34 -7.58
CA ASN A 179 9.50 10.07 -7.77
C ASN A 179 9.73 11.57 -7.96
N LEU A 180 10.69 12.16 -7.22
CA LEU A 180 11.08 13.55 -7.42
C LEU A 180 11.75 13.77 -8.79
N ALA A 181 12.57 12.82 -9.26
CA ALA A 181 13.11 12.88 -10.62
C ALA A 181 11.99 12.87 -11.68
N VAL A 182 10.98 12.02 -11.52
CA VAL A 182 9.80 12.00 -12.39
C VAL A 182 9.08 13.35 -12.38
N ALA A 183 8.90 13.97 -11.21
CA ALA A 183 8.29 15.30 -11.12
C ALA A 183 9.11 16.36 -11.87
N TYR A 184 10.44 16.40 -11.68
CA TYR A 184 11.33 17.31 -12.41
C TYR A 184 11.32 17.06 -13.92
N TYR A 185 11.25 15.80 -14.36
CA TYR A 185 11.16 15.46 -15.78
C TYR A 185 9.91 16.07 -16.43
N TYR A 186 8.74 15.90 -15.80
CA TYR A 186 7.49 16.46 -16.35
C TYR A 186 7.44 17.99 -16.27
N HIS A 187 8.08 18.58 -15.26
CA HIS A 187 8.22 20.04 -15.14
C HIS A 187 9.17 20.64 -16.20
N GLY A 188 10.10 19.83 -16.72
CA GLY A 188 11.07 20.24 -17.74
C GLY A 188 12.47 20.53 -17.20
N ASP A 189 12.71 20.26 -15.92
CA ASP A 189 13.97 20.42 -15.22
C ASP A 189 14.83 19.15 -15.31
N TYR A 190 15.19 18.79 -16.54
CA TYR A 190 15.85 17.53 -16.86
C TYR A 190 17.20 17.33 -16.14
N ASP A 191 17.96 18.40 -15.89
CA ASP A 191 19.23 18.32 -15.15
C ASP A 191 19.01 17.91 -13.67
N LEU A 192 17.98 18.46 -13.02
CA LEU A 192 17.61 18.09 -11.65
C LEU A 192 17.05 16.66 -11.61
N SER A 193 16.28 16.27 -12.64
CA SER A 193 15.84 14.90 -12.80
C SER A 193 17.02 13.93 -12.85
N LEU A 194 18.03 14.19 -13.68
CA LEU A 194 19.24 13.34 -13.79
C LEU A 194 20.00 13.22 -12.47
N ASP A 195 20.19 14.33 -11.75
CA ASP A 195 20.86 14.31 -10.44
C ASP A 195 20.10 13.42 -9.43
N HIS A 196 18.78 13.49 -9.41
CA HIS A 196 17.97 12.63 -8.54
C HIS A 196 17.95 11.16 -8.97
N LEU A 197 17.99 10.85 -10.27
CA LEU A 197 18.18 9.48 -10.75
C LEU A 197 19.55 8.92 -10.34
N GLU A 198 20.61 9.72 -10.44
CA GLU A 198 21.95 9.31 -10.00
C GLU A 198 22.00 9.03 -8.49
N LYS A 199 21.36 9.88 -7.68
CA LYS A 199 21.21 9.68 -6.22
C LYS A 199 20.45 8.38 -5.92
N ALA A 200 19.32 8.14 -6.58
CA ALA A 200 18.54 6.91 -6.41
C ALA A 200 19.40 5.67 -6.70
N ARG A 201 20.13 5.68 -7.81
CA ARG A 201 21.05 4.59 -8.21
C ARG A 201 22.18 4.37 -7.22
N LYS A 202 22.82 5.44 -6.72
CA LYS A 202 23.88 5.34 -5.69
C LYS A 202 23.39 4.70 -4.39
N ILE A 203 22.11 4.83 -4.08
CA ILE A 203 21.46 4.24 -2.90
C ILE A 203 21.03 2.79 -3.15
N GLY A 204 21.19 2.29 -4.38
CA GLY A 204 20.83 0.92 -4.76
C GLY A 204 19.39 0.75 -5.23
N TYR A 205 18.69 1.84 -5.53
CA TYR A 205 17.39 1.78 -6.19
C TYR A 205 17.56 1.51 -7.69
N GLU A 206 16.77 0.58 -8.21
CA GLU A 206 16.76 0.26 -9.64
C GLU A 206 16.00 1.35 -10.41
N VAL A 207 16.76 2.20 -11.11
CA VAL A 207 16.22 3.18 -12.04
C VAL A 207 15.94 2.49 -13.37
N SER A 208 14.78 2.78 -13.98
CA SER A 208 14.46 2.28 -15.32
C SER A 208 15.47 2.84 -16.33
N PRO A 209 16.22 1.98 -17.06
CA PRO A 209 17.16 2.44 -18.07
C PRO A 209 16.49 3.26 -19.18
N GLN A 210 15.27 2.90 -19.56
CA GLN A 210 14.50 3.63 -20.58
C GLN A 210 14.17 5.05 -20.11
N PHE A 211 13.78 5.20 -18.85
CA PHE A 211 13.48 6.53 -18.30
C PHE A 211 14.74 7.40 -18.22
N GLU A 212 15.87 6.83 -17.77
CA GLU A 212 17.16 7.54 -17.70
C GLU A 212 17.63 8.02 -19.09
N GLU A 213 17.47 7.20 -20.13
CA GLU A 213 17.76 7.58 -21.52
C GLU A 213 16.86 8.73 -21.99
N MET A 214 15.55 8.65 -21.71
CA MET A 214 14.60 9.72 -22.05
C MET A 214 14.96 11.06 -21.40
N VAL A 215 15.32 11.05 -20.11
CA VAL A 215 15.72 12.26 -19.39
C VAL A 215 17.03 12.81 -19.95
N SER A 216 18.00 11.95 -20.23
CA SER A 216 19.30 12.34 -20.78
C SER A 216 19.15 13.04 -22.14
N ALA A 217 18.39 12.44 -23.06
CA ALA A 217 18.14 13.03 -24.38
C ALA A 217 17.43 14.39 -24.29
N LYS A 218 16.50 14.55 -23.35
CA LYS A 218 15.81 15.83 -23.10
C LYS A 218 16.75 16.89 -22.52
N ALA A 219 17.63 16.51 -21.59
CA ALA A 219 18.63 17.41 -21.02
C ALA A 219 19.62 17.91 -22.09
N GLU A 220 20.13 17.00 -22.94
CA GLU A 220 21.03 17.34 -24.05
C GLU A 220 20.37 18.29 -25.04
N SER A 221 19.16 17.96 -25.50
CA SER A 221 18.42 18.81 -26.44
C SER A 221 18.15 20.22 -25.88
N LYS A 222 17.86 20.35 -24.57
CA LYS A 222 17.65 21.65 -23.92
C LYS A 222 18.94 22.49 -23.87
N ARG A 223 20.10 21.85 -23.74
CA ARG A 223 21.42 22.53 -23.72
C ARG A 223 21.87 22.96 -25.12
N GLU A 224 21.52 22.21 -26.16
CA GLU A 224 21.89 22.53 -27.55
C GLU A 224 20.98 23.58 -28.20
N GLY A 225 19.75 23.72 -27.70
CA GLY A 225 18.74 24.64 -28.26
C GLY A 225 18.62 26.01 -27.58
N GLY A 226 19.39 26.27 -26.52
CA GLY A 226 19.40 27.54 -25.76
C GLY A 226 20.63 28.38 -26.05
#